data_AF-A0A1I7U3S1-F1
#
_entry.id   AF-A0A1I7U3S1-F1
#
_cell.length_a   1.000
_cell.length_b   1.000
_cell.length_c   1.000
_cell.angle_alpha   90.00
_cell.angle_beta   90.00
_cell.angle_gamma   90.00
#
_symmetry.space_group_name_H-M   'P 1'
#
loop_
_entity.id
_entity.type
_entity.pdbx_description
1 polymer ?
#
loop_
_entity_poly.entity_id
_entity_poly.type
_entity_poly.pdbx_seq_one_letter_code
_entity_poly.pdbx_strand_id
1 'polypeptide(L)'
;MFILRSIGLFLITMQRYATIYPASGGSEDWAKGKAHVKYSFLFELRPEEQVWDGFLLAENQIIPTARETWEAVKVIASKTIELPSNQHRAPPKR
;
A
#
# COMPACT_ATOMS: atom_id res chain seq x y z
N MET A 1 6.11 9.78 -6.98
CA MET A 1 4.69 9.55 -6.75
C MET A 1 4.08 9.07 -8.06
N PHE A 2 4.20 7.78 -8.37
CA PHE A 2 3.60 7.19 -9.57
C PHE A 2 2.14 6.90 -9.27
N ILE A 3 1.31 7.92 -9.50
CA ILE A 3 -0.13 7.81 -9.36
C ILE A 3 -0.63 7.10 -10.63
N LEU A 4 -1.01 5.83 -10.52
CA LEU A 4 -1.83 5.15 -11.52
C LEU A 4 -3.26 5.73 -11.44
N ARG A 5 -3.40 7.00 -11.84
CA ARG A 5 -4.60 7.83 -11.60
C ARG A 5 -5.81 7.47 -12.47
N SER A 6 -5.79 6.31 -13.12
CA SER A 6 -6.82 5.94 -14.10
C SER A 6 -7.72 4.78 -13.67
N ILE A 7 -7.55 4.19 -12.46
CA ILE A 7 -8.20 2.90 -12.12
C ILE A 7 -8.87 2.86 -10.72
N GLY A 8 -8.74 3.91 -9.90
CA GLY A 8 -9.41 3.96 -8.58
C GLY A 8 -8.70 3.19 -7.46
N LEU A 9 -7.46 2.71 -7.68
CA LEU A 9 -6.63 2.11 -6.65
C LEU A 9 -5.68 3.17 -6.06
N PHE A 10 -5.83 3.52 -4.79
CA PHE A 10 -4.90 4.38 -4.08
C PHE A 10 -3.84 3.54 -3.35
N LEU A 11 -2.65 3.49 -3.93
CA LEU A 11 -1.46 2.90 -3.29
C LEU A 11 -0.81 3.94 -2.39
N ILE A 12 -0.90 3.75 -1.07
CA ILE A 12 -0.21 4.63 -0.12
C ILE A 12 1.15 4.01 0.20
N THR A 13 2.19 4.55 -0.42
CA THR A 13 3.58 4.19 -0.08
C THR A 13 4.11 5.13 1.00
N MET A 14 4.51 4.56 2.15
CA MET A 14 5.40 5.10 3.20
C MET A 14 5.14 6.50 3.79
N GLN A 15 4.21 7.30 3.26
CA GLN A 15 3.91 8.62 3.77
C GLN A 15 2.39 8.83 3.78
N ARG A 16 1.68 8.14 4.70
CA ARG A 16 0.29 8.50 5.06
C ARG A 16 0.15 10.01 5.32
N TYR A 17 1.22 10.59 5.88
CA TYR A 17 1.38 12.01 6.20
C TYR A 17 1.07 12.97 5.05
N ALA A 18 1.28 12.57 3.79
CA ALA A 18 1.07 13.43 2.62
C ALA A 18 -0.25 13.16 1.90
N THR A 19 -0.94 12.06 2.21
CA THR A 19 -2.07 11.57 1.39
C THR A 19 -3.39 11.54 2.14
N ILE A 20 -3.40 11.20 3.44
CA ILE A 20 -4.63 11.18 4.26
C ILE A 20 -4.47 12.18 5.42
N TYR A 21 -3.91 11.74 6.55
CA TYR A 21 -3.61 12.57 7.73
C TYR A 21 -2.47 11.92 8.54
N PRO A 22 -1.76 12.68 9.40
CA PRO A 22 -0.80 12.10 10.34
C PRO A 22 -1.47 11.09 11.27
N ALA A 23 -1.08 9.83 11.17
CA ALA A 23 -1.55 8.75 12.03
C ALA A 23 -0.37 7.83 12.37
N SER A 24 -0.35 7.28 13.59
CA SER A 24 0.69 6.37 14.07
C SER A 24 0.09 5.07 14.58
N GLY A 25 0.92 4.02 14.63
CA GLY A 25 0.52 2.71 15.17
C GLY A 25 -0.16 1.79 14.16
N GLY A 26 -0.07 2.11 12.86
CA GLY A 26 -0.53 1.21 11.80
C GLY A 26 0.31 -0.07 11.75
N SER A 27 -0.26 -1.14 11.19
CA SER A 27 0.46 -2.41 11.00
C SER A 27 1.64 -2.23 10.03
N GLU A 28 1.48 -1.34 9.05
CA GLU A 28 2.49 -0.94 8.09
C GLU A 28 3.68 -0.22 8.74
N ASP A 29 3.41 0.62 9.75
CA ASP A 29 4.42 1.34 10.54
C ASP A 29 5.22 0.36 11.40
N TRP A 30 4.53 -0.58 12.05
CA TRP A 30 5.18 -1.62 12.86
C TRP A 30 6.03 -2.54 11.99
N ALA A 31 5.50 -3.00 10.85
CA ALA A 31 6.23 -3.87 9.92
C ALA A 31 7.53 -3.20 9.44
N LYS A 32 7.48 -1.89 9.14
CA LYS A 32 8.65 -1.14 8.71
C LYS A 32 9.62 -0.83 9.86
N GLY A 33 9.10 -0.36 10.99
CA GLY A 33 9.91 0.19 12.08
C GLY A 33 10.42 -0.85 13.07
N LYS A 34 9.64 -1.90 13.37
CA LYS A 34 9.97 -2.93 14.36
C LYS A 34 10.39 -4.25 13.71
N ALA A 35 9.63 -4.73 12.73
CA ALA A 35 9.97 -5.99 12.04
C ALA A 35 11.00 -5.80 10.92
N HIS A 36 11.40 -4.55 10.63
CA HIS A 36 12.39 -4.21 9.61
C HIS A 36 12.07 -4.76 8.20
N VAL A 37 10.77 -4.91 7.88
CA VAL A 37 10.33 -5.29 6.55
C VAL A 37 10.71 -4.19 5.55
N LYS A 38 11.47 -4.56 4.51
CA LYS A 38 12.05 -3.61 3.56
C LYS A 38 10.97 -2.83 2.80
N TYR A 39 9.92 -3.52 2.37
CA TYR A 39 8.81 -2.92 1.63
C TYR A 39 7.50 -3.24 2.37
N SER A 40 6.81 -2.21 2.83
CA SER A 40 5.54 -2.31 3.55
C SER A 40 4.56 -1.35 2.89
N PHE A 41 3.39 -1.85 2.50
CA PHE A 41 2.40 -1.14 1.69
C PHE A 41 1.03 -1.26 2.33
N LEU A 42 0.24 -0.20 2.20
CA LEU A 42 -1.17 -0.18 2.57
C LEU A 42 -1.99 0.11 1.31
N PHE A 43 -2.99 -0.72 1.06
CA PHE A 43 -3.91 -0.59 -0.06
C PHE A 43 -5.25 -0.09 0.46
N GLU A 44 -5.66 1.09 0.00
CA GLU A 44 -7.05 1.56 0.12
C GLU A 44 -7.76 1.19 -1.19
N LEU A 45 -8.77 0.32 -1.09
CA LEU A 45 -9.51 -0.19 -2.24
C LEU A 45 -10.70 0.73 -2.57
N ARG A 46 -11.44 0.37 -3.62
CA ARG A 46 -12.70 1.03 -3.99
C ARG A 46 -13.72 1.00 -2.85
N PRO A 47 -14.68 1.94 -2.86
CA PRO A 47 -14.83 3.08 -3.76
C PRO A 47 -13.94 4.27 -3.35
N GLU A 48 -13.96 5.35 -4.14
CA GLU A 48 -13.23 6.57 -3.81
C GLU A 48 -13.72 7.18 -2.48
N GLU A 49 -12.86 7.95 -1.80
CA GLU A 49 -13.08 8.48 -0.44
C GLU A 49 -14.38 9.30 -0.27
N GLN A 50 -15.01 9.75 -1.36
CA GLN A 50 -16.16 10.66 -1.37
C GLN A 50 -17.50 9.94 -1.60
N VAL A 51 -17.55 8.63 -1.34
CA VAL A 51 -18.77 7.83 -1.39
C VAL A 51 -19.32 7.64 0.03
N TRP A 52 -20.55 8.14 0.26
CA TRP A 52 -21.19 8.20 1.58
C TRP A 52 -21.42 6.82 2.23
N ASP A 53 -21.55 5.79 1.40
CA ASP A 53 -21.65 4.38 1.77
C ASP A 53 -20.42 3.58 1.33
N GLY A 54 -19.23 4.17 1.42
CA GLY A 54 -17.99 3.59 0.88
C GLY A 54 -17.62 2.19 1.40
N PHE A 55 -18.14 1.79 2.57
CA PHE A 55 -17.94 0.41 3.08
C PHE A 55 -18.90 -0.62 2.44
N LEU A 56 -19.99 -0.18 1.81
CA LEU A 56 -20.97 -1.03 1.14
C LEU A 56 -20.70 -1.09 -0.37
N LEU A 57 -19.64 -1.80 -0.75
CA LEU A 57 -19.28 -1.98 -2.15
C LEU A 57 -20.28 -2.91 -2.88
N ALA A 58 -20.80 -2.46 -4.03
CA ALA A 58 -21.70 -3.26 -4.85
C ALA A 58 -21.04 -4.56 -5.35
N GLU A 59 -21.81 -5.65 -5.42
CA GLU A 59 -21.31 -6.98 -5.80
C GLU A 59 -20.62 -6.99 -7.18
N ASN A 60 -21.15 -6.21 -8.13
CA ASN A 60 -20.56 -6.08 -9.47
C ASN A 60 -19.18 -5.38 -9.49
N GLN A 61 -18.75 -4.78 -8.38
CA GLN A 61 -17.42 -4.16 -8.23
C GLN A 61 -16.40 -5.10 -7.57
N ILE A 62 -16.80 -6.26 -7.03
CA ILE A 62 -15.88 -7.19 -6.36
C ILE A 62 -14.81 -7.71 -7.33
N ILE A 63 -15.23 -8.30 -8.45
CA ILE A 63 -14.30 -8.85 -9.45
C ILE A 63 -13.42 -7.77 -10.12
N PRO A 64 -13.96 -6.59 -10.51
CA PRO A 64 -13.13 -5.48 -10.97
C PRO A 64 -12.06 -5.06 -9.95
N THR A 65 -12.43 -4.86 -8.69
CA THR A 65 -11.51 -4.44 -7.60
C THR A 65 -10.44 -5.50 -7.33
N ALA A 66 -10.81 -6.78 -7.36
CA ALA A 66 -9.84 -7.86 -7.20
C ALA A 66 -8.83 -7.91 -8.36
N ARG A 67 -9.30 -7.74 -9.60
CA ARG A 67 -8.45 -7.79 -10.79
C ARG A 67 -7.41 -6.67 -10.80
N GLU A 68 -7.81 -5.43 -10.55
CA GLU A 68 -6.86 -4.30 -10.51
C GLU A 68 -5.88 -4.41 -9.35
N THR A 69 -6.35 -4.84 -8.18
CA THR A 69 -5.49 -5.06 -7.01
C THR A 69 -4.46 -6.14 -7.31
N TRP A 70 -4.87 -7.21 -7.99
CA TRP A 70 -3.98 -8.30 -8.37
C TRP A 70 -2.89 -7.85 -9.35
N GLU A 71 -3.22 -7.00 -10.33
CA GLU A 71 -2.21 -6.43 -11.23
C GLU A 71 -1.16 -5.62 -10.45
N ALA A 72 -1.59 -4.80 -9.47
CA ALA A 72 -0.68 -4.06 -8.61
C ALA A 72 0.23 -4.99 -7.78
N VAL A 73 -0.33 -6.04 -7.18
CA VAL A 73 0.42 -7.02 -6.39
C VAL A 73 1.48 -7.73 -7.24
N LYS A 74 1.15 -8.14 -8.47
CA LYS A 74 2.11 -8.76 -9.39
C LYS A 74 3.29 -7.83 -9.68
N VAL A 75 3.02 -6.55 -9.97
CA VAL A 75 4.08 -5.56 -10.22
C VAL A 75 4.98 -5.40 -8.99
N ILE A 76 4.39 -5.27 -7.80
CA ILE A 76 5.15 -5.15 -6.55
C ILE A 76 6.00 -6.39 -6.31
N ALA A 77 5.45 -7.59 -6.51
CA ALA A 77 6.17 -8.84 -6.33
C ALA A 77 7.34 -8.96 -7.32
N SER A 78 7.10 -8.75 -8.62
CA SER A 78 8.14 -8.78 -9.65
C SER A 78 9.25 -7.78 -9.36
N LYS A 79 8.91 -6.54 -9.00
CA LYS A 79 9.91 -5.52 -8.65
C LYS A 79 10.65 -5.82 -7.36
N THR A 80 10.01 -6.44 -6.39
CA THR A 80 10.67 -6.83 -5.14
C THR A 80 11.72 -7.92 -5.38
N ILE A 81 11.45 -8.86 -6.30
CA ILE A 81 12.39 -9.93 -6.68
C ILE A 81 13.59 -9.37 -7.46
N GLU A 82 13.37 -8.43 -8.37
CA GLU A 82 14.44 -7.79 -9.17
C GLU A 82 15.41 -6.97 -8.31
N LEU A 83 14.93 -6.42 -7.19
CA LEU A 83 15.74 -5.53 -6.36
C LEU A 83 16.66 -6.33 -5.44
N PRO A 84 17.98 -6.08 -5.46
CA PRO A 84 18.91 -6.80 -4.60
C PRO A 84 18.53 -6.63 -3.12
N SER A 85 18.55 -7.73 -2.39
CA SER A 85 18.45 -7.73 -0.95
C SER A 85 19.74 -7.16 -0.37
N ASN A 86 19.81 -5.83 -0.20
CA ASN A 86 20.81 -5.23 0.68
C ASN A 86 20.50 -5.69 2.11
N GLN A 87 20.97 -6.87 2.48
CA GLN A 87 20.97 -7.33 3.86
C GLN A 87 22.02 -6.52 4.63
N HIS A 88 21.62 -6.04 5.81
CA HIS A 88 22.37 -5.26 6.80
C HIS A 88 22.69 -3.78 6.52
N ARG A 89 21.89 -2.91 7.14
CA ARG A 89 22.46 -1.91 8.04
C ARG A 89 21.80 -2.09 9.40
N ALA A 90 22.54 -2.67 10.35
CA ALA A 90 22.11 -2.62 11.75
C ALA A 90 21.90 -1.14 12.13
N PRO A 91 20.82 -0.79 12.85
CA PRO A 91 20.66 0.57 13.33
C PRO A 91 21.87 0.94 14.19
N PRO A 92 22.41 2.17 14.08
CA PRO A 92 23.52 2.59 14.92
C PRO A 92 23.14 2.38 16.39
N LYS A 93 23.98 1.63 17.12
CA LYS A 93 23.85 1.50 18.56
C LYS A 93 23.91 2.92 19.13
N ARG A 94 22.86 3.32 19.84
CA ARG A 94 22.89 4.54 20.66
C ARG A 94 23.94 4.39 21.75
#